data_AF-A0A1J7CNR2-F1
#
_entry.id   AF-A0A1J7CNR2-F1
#
_cell.length_a   1.000
_cell.length_b   1.000
_cell.length_c   1.000
_cell.angle_alpha   90.00
_cell.angle_beta   90.00
_cell.angle_gamma   90.00
#
_symmetry.space_group_name_H-M   'P 1'
#
loop_
_entity.id
_entity.type
_entity.pdbx_description
1 polymer ?
#
loop_
_entity_poly.entity_id
_entity_poly.type
_entity_poly.pdbx_seq_one_letter_code
_entity_poly.pdbx_strand_id
1 'polypeptide(L)'
;MEKSIKENDGISFKELIQKIREWSGFLLSKWKIIILSGMIGGGLGLTYSFLKKPIYTATLSFALEDEKSGGGGLGSALGLASSFGLDLGGSGGGIFTGSNLTELFKSRVMVEKTLLSPVRLDGKEISIAEMYIKNNKWREYWSNNPSLNEIQFLPNANRKNFTRIQDSILGSIYNQLSKSSLSVLQKDKKASIISVDVASENELFSKVFCEALAKEVGKFYVTTKSKKARINMDILEHQVDSIRRELNGAITGVAIANDNTFNLNPALNVRRTPSARRQVDVQANTAILTELVKQAELAKVTLRKETPLIQVVDRPILPLAKEKFGKLKGIILGGILAGFLTVFFLVIRRILNEMV
;
A
#
# COMPACT_ATOMS: atom_id res chain seq x y z
N MET A 1 51.79 -13.98 -57.64
CA MET A 1 50.88 -15.14 -57.80
C MET A 1 51.58 -16.32 -57.13
N GLU A 2 51.06 -17.01 -56.13
CA GLU A 2 49.75 -17.03 -55.48
C GLU A 2 49.99 -17.51 -54.04
N LYS A 3 49.44 -16.78 -53.06
CA LYS A 3 49.34 -17.25 -51.67
C LYS A 3 48.28 -18.35 -51.68
N SER A 4 48.67 -19.62 -51.56
CA SER A 4 47.72 -20.70 -51.32
C SER A 4 47.13 -20.54 -49.91
N ILE A 5 45.83 -20.26 -49.91
CA ILE A 5 44.97 -20.04 -48.77
C ILE A 5 44.98 -21.30 -47.90
N LYS A 6 45.17 -21.13 -46.59
CA LYS A 6 44.94 -22.17 -45.57
C LYS A 6 43.55 -22.76 -45.79
N GLU A 7 43.49 -24.02 -46.24
CA GLU A 7 42.25 -24.78 -46.22
C GLU A 7 41.78 -24.91 -44.77
N ASN A 8 40.54 -24.48 -44.59
CA ASN A 8 39.83 -24.46 -43.34
C ASN A 8 39.36 -25.91 -43.09
N ASP A 9 40.09 -26.67 -42.27
CA ASP A 9 39.71 -28.02 -41.85
C ASP A 9 38.35 -27.96 -41.13
N GLY A 10 37.28 -28.19 -41.90
CA GLY A 10 35.95 -28.37 -41.39
C GLY A 10 35.91 -29.66 -40.58
N ILE A 11 35.71 -29.56 -39.27
CA ILE A 11 35.59 -30.70 -38.35
C ILE A 11 34.58 -31.70 -38.93
N SER A 12 35.05 -32.90 -39.29
CA SER A 12 34.19 -33.94 -39.84
C SER A 12 33.22 -34.44 -38.76
N PHE A 13 31.96 -34.69 -39.13
CA PHE A 13 30.92 -35.16 -38.18
C PHE A 13 31.34 -36.42 -37.41
N LYS A 14 32.17 -37.26 -38.04
CA LYS A 14 32.75 -38.46 -37.45
C LYS A 14 33.80 -38.15 -36.37
N GLU A 15 34.61 -37.10 -36.56
CA GLU A 15 35.58 -36.62 -35.57
C GLU A 15 34.88 -35.98 -34.38
N LEU A 16 33.78 -35.27 -34.61
CA LEU A 16 32.92 -34.73 -33.55
C LEU A 16 32.36 -35.84 -32.66
N ILE A 17 31.83 -36.91 -33.25
CA ILE A 17 31.33 -38.09 -32.52
C ILE A 17 32.47 -38.79 -31.76
N GLN A 18 33.64 -38.91 -32.37
CA GLN A 18 34.80 -39.55 -31.73
C GLN A 18 35.33 -38.73 -30.54
N LYS A 19 35.44 -37.40 -30.68
CA LYS A 19 35.77 -36.50 -29.56
C LYS A 19 34.73 -36.58 -28.44
N ILE A 20 33.43 -36.61 -28.75
CA ILE A 20 32.37 -36.80 -27.74
C ILE A 20 32.54 -38.14 -27.02
N ARG A 21 32.89 -39.22 -27.73
CA ARG A 21 33.11 -40.54 -27.13
C ARG A 21 34.33 -40.56 -26.22
N GLU A 22 35.43 -39.93 -26.61
CA GLU A 22 36.64 -39.80 -25.79
C GLU A 22 36.42 -38.93 -24.55
N TRP A 23 35.61 -37.87 -24.68
CA TRP A 23 35.26 -36.98 -23.58
C TRP A 23 34.29 -37.63 -22.60
N SER A 24 33.29 -38.36 -23.10
CA SER A 24 32.39 -39.15 -22.27
C SER A 24 33.13 -40.26 -21.53
N GLY A 25 34.05 -40.97 -22.20
CA GLY A 25 34.91 -41.98 -21.57
C GLY A 25 35.80 -41.41 -20.47
N PHE A 26 36.35 -40.21 -20.66
CA PHE A 26 37.14 -39.52 -19.64
C PHE A 26 36.30 -39.07 -18.43
N LEU A 27 35.12 -38.50 -18.66
CA LEU A 27 34.21 -38.12 -17.58
C LEU A 27 33.75 -39.36 -16.79
N LEU A 28 33.46 -40.46 -17.49
CA LEU A 28 33.18 -41.77 -16.88
C LEU A 28 34.38 -42.30 -16.08
N SER A 29 35.63 -42.07 -16.51
CA SER A 29 36.82 -42.47 -15.73
C SER A 29 36.96 -41.71 -14.41
N LYS A 30 36.42 -40.47 -14.34
CA LYS A 30 36.46 -39.59 -13.16
C LYS A 30 35.13 -39.56 -12.39
N TRP A 31 34.20 -40.49 -12.66
CA TRP A 31 32.87 -40.55 -12.05
C TRP A 31 32.88 -40.50 -10.52
N LYS A 32 33.87 -41.12 -9.85
CA LYS A 32 34.04 -41.07 -8.39
C LYS A 32 34.25 -39.65 -7.87
N ILE A 33 34.99 -38.82 -8.60
CA ILE A 33 35.25 -37.41 -8.24
C ILE A 33 33.96 -36.59 -8.39
N ILE A 34 33.21 -36.84 -9.46
CA ILE A 34 31.94 -36.16 -9.75
C ILE A 34 30.88 -36.51 -8.70
N ILE A 35 30.76 -37.79 -8.32
CA ILE A 35 29.83 -38.24 -7.26
C ILE A 35 30.25 -37.67 -5.90
N LEU A 36 31.53 -37.72 -5.55
CA LEU A 36 32.02 -37.18 -4.28
C LEU A 36 31.76 -35.66 -4.19
N SER A 37 32.02 -34.93 -5.27
CA SER A 37 31.69 -33.51 -5.39
C SER A 37 30.18 -33.25 -5.26
N GLY A 38 29.36 -34.05 -5.93
CA GLY A 38 27.90 -33.97 -5.83
C GLY A 38 27.39 -34.23 -4.41
N MET A 39 28.00 -35.16 -3.67
CA MET A 39 27.68 -35.39 -2.26
C MET A 39 28.10 -34.22 -1.38
N ILE A 40 29.30 -33.65 -1.58
CA ILE A 40 29.77 -32.48 -0.85
C ILE A 40 28.87 -31.27 -1.15
N GLY A 41 28.53 -31.04 -2.41
CA GLY A 41 27.62 -29.99 -2.85
C GLY A 41 26.20 -30.18 -2.31
N GLY A 42 25.70 -31.41 -2.28
CA GLY A 42 24.42 -31.75 -1.66
C GLY A 42 24.42 -31.50 -0.15
N GLY A 43 25.52 -31.83 0.54
CA GLY A 43 25.75 -31.51 1.95
C GLY A 43 25.76 -30.01 2.21
N LEU A 44 26.49 -29.24 1.40
CA LEU A 44 26.51 -27.77 1.47
C LEU A 44 25.13 -27.18 1.19
N GLY A 45 24.42 -27.67 0.17
CA GLY A 45 23.05 -27.25 -0.14
C GLY A 45 22.04 -27.56 0.97
N LEU A 46 22.22 -28.68 1.67
CA LEU A 46 21.44 -29.03 2.86
C LEU A 46 21.76 -28.09 4.04
N THR A 47 23.04 -27.83 4.32
CA THR A 47 23.42 -26.87 5.38
C THR A 47 22.87 -25.47 5.11
N TYR A 48 22.92 -25.01 3.86
CA TYR A 48 22.30 -23.74 3.45
C TYR A 48 20.77 -23.73 3.67
N SER A 49 20.09 -24.84 3.37
CA SER A 49 18.64 -24.98 3.62
C SER A 49 18.28 -24.88 5.11
N PHE A 50 19.14 -25.34 6.02
CA PHE A 50 18.94 -25.20 7.47
C PHE A 50 19.25 -23.79 7.98
N LEU A 51 20.24 -23.12 7.40
CA LEU A 51 20.63 -21.76 7.78
C LEU A 51 19.62 -20.70 7.28
N LYS A 52 18.98 -20.95 6.14
CA LYS A 52 18.00 -20.03 5.56
C LYS A 52 16.71 -20.03 6.36
N LYS A 53 16.43 -18.90 7.03
CA LYS A 53 15.24 -18.73 7.86
C LYS A 53 13.95 -18.81 7.04
N PRO A 54 12.85 -19.32 7.63
CA PRO A 54 11.52 -19.24 7.01
C PRO A 54 11.07 -17.81 6.79
N ILE A 55 10.31 -17.60 5.73
CA ILE A 55 9.57 -16.37 5.48
C ILE A 55 8.09 -16.66 5.74
N TYR A 56 7.45 -15.79 6.52
CA TYR A 56 6.02 -15.85 6.83
C TYR A 56 5.31 -14.73 6.07
N THR A 57 4.34 -15.11 5.25
CA THR A 57 3.57 -14.16 4.44
C THR A 57 2.19 -13.95 5.03
N ALA A 58 1.86 -12.70 5.36
CA ALA A 58 0.53 -12.29 5.78
C ALA A 58 -0.19 -11.64 4.59
N THR A 59 -1.30 -12.24 4.17
CA THR A 59 -2.15 -11.73 3.10
C THR A 59 -3.40 -11.11 3.70
N LEU A 60 -3.70 -9.88 3.29
CA LEU A 60 -4.96 -9.19 3.58
C LEU A 60 -5.59 -8.76 2.25
N SER A 61 -6.85 -9.11 2.05
CA SER A 61 -7.60 -8.73 0.87
C SER A 61 -8.72 -7.78 1.23
N PHE A 62 -8.90 -6.72 0.45
CA PHE A 62 -9.99 -5.77 0.62
C PHE A 62 -10.69 -5.51 -0.70
N ALA A 63 -12.00 -5.33 -0.63
CA ALA A 63 -12.84 -4.91 -1.74
C ALA A 63 -13.05 -3.40 -1.66
N LEU A 64 -12.80 -2.73 -2.78
CA LEU A 64 -13.14 -1.33 -2.96
C LEU A 64 -14.54 -1.26 -3.59
N GLU A 65 -15.45 -0.56 -2.94
CA GLU A 65 -16.74 -0.22 -3.55
C GLU A 65 -16.49 0.80 -4.67
N ASP A 66 -16.79 0.42 -5.91
CA ASP A 66 -16.70 1.33 -7.05
C ASP A 66 -18.06 2.00 -7.26
N GLU A 67 -18.10 3.34 -7.28
CA GLU A 67 -19.30 4.17 -7.43
C GLU A 67 -20.11 3.80 -8.70
N LYS A 68 -19.49 3.09 -9.65
CA LYS A 68 -20.13 2.61 -10.89
C LYS A 68 -21.16 1.50 -10.69
N SER A 69 -21.25 0.91 -9.49
CA SER A 69 -22.08 -0.29 -9.26
C SER A 69 -23.47 -0.03 -8.66
N GLY A 70 -23.85 1.24 -8.39
CA GLY A 70 -25.13 1.55 -7.74
C GLY A 70 -25.79 2.86 -8.19
N GLY A 71 -26.35 2.91 -9.40
CA GLY A 71 -27.13 4.08 -9.85
C GLY A 71 -28.03 3.75 -11.05
N GLY A 72 -29.33 3.57 -10.80
CA GLY A 72 -30.32 3.21 -11.80
C GLY A 72 -30.45 4.18 -12.98
N GLY A 73 -30.92 3.65 -14.12
CA GLY A 73 -31.46 4.35 -15.28
C GLY A 73 -30.47 5.13 -16.15
N LEU A 74 -29.61 5.96 -15.55
CA LEU A 74 -28.68 6.86 -16.24
C LEU A 74 -27.25 6.31 -16.32
N GLY A 75 -26.85 5.45 -15.36
CA GLY A 75 -25.53 4.80 -15.36
C GLY A 75 -25.35 3.77 -16.48
N SER A 76 -26.43 3.12 -16.90
CA SER A 76 -26.43 2.12 -17.98
C SER A 76 -26.22 2.74 -19.37
N ALA A 77 -26.74 3.95 -19.61
CA ALA A 77 -26.51 4.67 -20.88
C ALA A 77 -25.06 5.16 -21.02
N LEU A 78 -24.45 5.58 -19.90
CA LEU A 78 -23.04 5.97 -19.84
C LEU A 78 -22.09 4.75 -19.94
N GLY A 79 -22.52 3.59 -19.42
CA GLY A 79 -21.81 2.32 -19.61
C GLY A 79 -21.68 1.91 -21.07
N LEU A 80 -22.72 2.12 -21.89
CA LEU A 80 -22.68 1.84 -23.34
C LEU A 80 -21.79 2.82 -24.11
N ALA A 81 -21.80 4.11 -23.76
CA ALA A 81 -20.90 5.09 -24.38
C ALA A 81 -19.40 4.79 -24.11
N SER A 82 -19.09 4.30 -22.91
CA SER A 82 -17.72 3.90 -22.55
C SER A 82 -17.23 2.67 -23.33
N SER A 83 -18.13 1.76 -23.74
CA SER A 83 -17.79 0.59 -24.57
C SER A 83 -17.41 0.95 -26.01
N PHE A 84 -17.79 2.14 -26.48
CA PHE A 84 -17.43 2.71 -27.77
C PHE A 84 -16.21 3.64 -27.72
N GLY A 85 -15.48 3.70 -26.59
CA GLY A 85 -14.25 4.47 -26.46
C GLY A 85 -14.44 6.00 -26.42
N LEU A 86 -15.69 6.47 -26.34
CA LEU A 86 -16.03 7.88 -26.14
C LEU A 86 -16.10 8.16 -24.64
N ASP A 87 -14.94 8.40 -24.03
CA ASP A 87 -14.82 8.87 -22.64
C ASP A 87 -15.18 10.37 -22.57
N LEU A 88 -16.48 10.67 -22.72
CA LEU A 88 -17.02 12.02 -22.57
C LEU A 88 -17.10 12.38 -21.08
N GLY A 89 -15.97 12.82 -20.53
CA GLY A 89 -15.93 13.73 -19.37
C GLY A 89 -16.06 13.10 -17.98
N GLY A 90 -15.77 11.82 -17.80
CA GLY A 90 -15.88 11.14 -16.52
C GLY A 90 -14.56 10.94 -15.78
N SER A 91 -13.88 11.99 -15.31
CA SER A 91 -12.76 11.95 -14.32
C SER A 91 -11.90 10.66 -14.40
N GLY A 92 -11.37 10.35 -15.58
CA GLY A 92 -10.62 9.14 -15.90
C GLY A 92 -9.20 9.14 -15.33
N GLY A 93 -9.06 9.39 -14.02
CA GLY A 93 -7.75 9.52 -13.37
C GLY A 93 -7.83 9.94 -11.91
N GLY A 94 -8.86 9.52 -11.17
CA GLY A 94 -8.88 9.76 -9.73
C GLY A 94 -7.67 9.10 -9.04
N ILE A 95 -7.07 9.77 -8.06
CA ILE A 95 -5.99 9.26 -7.17
C ILE A 95 -6.38 7.94 -6.46
N PHE A 96 -7.64 7.51 -6.60
CA PHE A 96 -8.28 6.44 -5.86
C PHE A 96 -8.83 5.30 -6.74
N THR A 97 -8.39 5.20 -8.00
CA THR A 97 -8.58 4.00 -8.83
C THR A 97 -7.74 2.84 -8.29
N GLY A 98 -8.09 1.59 -8.64
CA GLY A 98 -7.41 0.38 -8.14
C GLY A 98 -5.88 0.41 -8.33
N SER A 99 -5.38 0.95 -9.46
CA SER A 99 -3.95 1.11 -9.73
C SER A 99 -3.27 2.21 -8.91
N ASN A 100 -3.98 3.29 -8.57
CA ASN A 100 -3.42 4.35 -7.73
C ASN A 100 -3.46 3.98 -6.25
N LEU A 101 -4.44 3.15 -5.86
CA LEU A 101 -4.53 2.60 -4.52
C LEU A 101 -3.36 1.65 -4.22
N THR A 102 -2.94 0.81 -5.18
CA THR A 102 -1.76 -0.06 -4.99
C THR A 102 -0.48 0.74 -4.75
N GLU A 103 -0.30 1.87 -5.43
CA GLU A 103 0.81 2.81 -5.18
C GLU A 103 0.67 3.52 -3.83
N LEU A 104 -0.54 3.86 -3.41
CA LEU A 104 -0.78 4.46 -2.09
C LEU A 104 -0.33 3.52 -0.96
N PHE A 105 -0.60 2.21 -1.07
CA PHE A 105 -0.11 1.21 -0.10
C PHE A 105 1.42 1.15 -0.04
N LYS A 106 2.10 1.33 -1.18
CA LYS A 106 3.57 1.35 -1.27
C LYS A 106 4.17 2.71 -0.89
N SER A 107 3.37 3.75 -0.79
CA SER A 107 3.88 5.10 -0.55
C SER A 107 4.61 5.20 0.79
N ARG A 108 5.74 5.92 0.76
CA ARG A 108 6.59 6.16 1.93
C ARG A 108 5.82 6.73 3.12
N VAL A 109 4.89 7.64 2.87
CA VAL A 109 4.05 8.27 3.92
C VAL A 109 3.17 7.23 4.62
N MET A 110 2.53 6.32 3.89
CA MET A 110 1.66 5.28 4.48
C MET A 110 2.47 4.24 5.24
N VAL A 111 3.59 3.78 4.66
CA VAL A 111 4.47 2.80 5.30
C VAL A 111 5.06 3.36 6.59
N GLU A 112 5.62 4.57 6.58
CA GLU A 112 6.24 5.13 7.78
C GLU A 112 5.21 5.52 8.85
N LYS A 113 4.00 5.94 8.46
CA LYS A 113 2.91 6.15 9.42
C LYS A 113 2.46 4.83 10.06
N THR A 114 2.45 3.75 9.29
CA THR A 114 2.21 2.40 9.79
C THR A 114 3.32 1.96 10.74
N LEU A 115 4.59 2.19 10.40
CA LEU A 115 5.72 1.90 11.27
C LEU A 115 5.62 2.60 12.64
N LEU A 116 5.06 3.82 12.68
CA LEU A 116 4.85 4.55 13.93
C LEU A 116 3.57 4.14 14.67
N SER A 117 2.77 3.22 14.14
CA SER A 117 1.55 2.75 14.82
C SER A 117 1.89 1.89 16.05
N PRO A 118 1.05 1.94 17.10
CA PRO A 118 1.26 1.14 18.31
C PRO A 118 1.02 -0.35 18.08
N VAL A 119 1.84 -1.19 18.73
CA VAL A 119 1.65 -2.63 18.87
C VAL A 119 1.97 -3.03 20.31
N ARG A 120 1.17 -3.96 20.86
CA ARG A 120 1.46 -4.58 22.16
C ARG A 120 2.36 -5.80 21.95
N LEU A 121 3.55 -5.76 22.51
CA LEU A 121 4.53 -6.84 22.49
C LEU A 121 5.06 -7.07 23.91
N ASP A 122 4.97 -8.30 24.41
CA ASP A 122 5.40 -8.67 25.76
C ASP A 122 4.78 -7.79 26.88
N GLY A 123 3.51 -7.38 26.73
CA GLY A 123 2.80 -6.51 27.68
C GLY A 123 3.19 -5.02 27.63
N LYS A 124 4.12 -4.62 26.75
CA LYS A 124 4.51 -3.22 26.53
C LYS A 124 3.96 -2.71 25.20
N GLU A 125 3.60 -1.43 25.17
CA GLU A 125 3.21 -0.74 23.93
C GLU A 125 4.45 -0.13 23.27
N ILE A 126 4.77 -0.59 22.07
CA ILE A 126 5.90 -0.12 21.26
C ILE A 126 5.40 0.24 19.86
N SER A 127 6.20 0.95 19.08
CA SER A 127 5.86 1.17 17.66
C SER A 127 6.21 -0.07 16.82
N ILE A 128 5.57 -0.23 15.67
CA ILE A 128 5.93 -1.29 14.71
C ILE A 128 7.37 -1.11 14.18
N ALA A 129 7.88 0.12 14.13
CA ALA A 129 9.27 0.44 13.84
C ALA A 129 10.22 -0.19 14.88
N GLU A 130 9.91 -0.02 16.16
CA GLU A 130 10.69 -0.64 17.24
C GLU A 130 10.63 -2.16 17.19
N MET A 131 9.46 -2.72 16.89
CA MET A 131 9.32 -4.16 16.66
C MET A 131 10.22 -4.65 15.52
N TYR A 132 10.28 -3.91 14.41
CA TYR A 132 11.15 -4.22 13.27
C TYR A 132 12.64 -4.18 13.64
N ILE A 133 13.06 -3.15 14.37
CA ILE A 133 14.44 -2.96 14.83
C ILE A 133 14.84 -4.10 15.78
N LYS A 134 13.96 -4.48 16.72
CA LYS A 134 14.17 -5.60 17.66
C LYS A 134 14.31 -6.93 16.92
N ASN A 135 13.42 -7.20 15.96
CA ASN A 135 13.43 -8.45 15.17
C ASN A 135 14.70 -8.61 14.32
N ASN A 136 15.23 -7.52 13.79
CA ASN A 136 16.46 -7.51 13.00
C ASN A 136 17.74 -7.30 13.83
N LYS A 137 17.64 -7.21 15.17
CA LYS A 137 18.77 -7.02 16.10
C LYS A 137 19.59 -5.74 15.85
N TRP A 138 18.98 -4.70 15.29
CA TRP A 138 19.69 -3.46 14.97
C TRP A 138 20.28 -2.75 16.20
N ARG A 139 19.64 -2.91 17.37
CA ARG A 139 20.15 -2.40 18.65
C ARG A 139 21.53 -2.96 19.02
N GLU A 140 21.79 -4.24 18.72
CA GLU A 140 23.08 -4.87 19.00
C GLU A 140 24.19 -4.20 18.16
N TYR A 141 23.92 -3.90 16.89
CA TYR A 141 24.86 -3.22 16.00
C TYR A 141 25.05 -1.73 16.34
N TRP A 142 24.07 -1.09 16.97
CA TRP A 142 24.13 0.33 17.32
C TRP A 142 24.78 0.59 18.68
N SER A 143 25.03 -0.45 19.47
CA SER A 143 25.62 -0.37 20.82
C SER A 143 26.90 0.48 20.89
N ASN A 144 27.74 0.43 19.85
CA ASN A 144 29.02 1.15 19.78
C ASN A 144 28.90 2.61 19.30
N ASN A 145 27.70 3.05 18.87
CA ASN A 145 27.46 4.41 18.37
C ASN A 145 26.47 5.14 19.30
N PRO A 146 26.94 6.06 20.17
CA PRO A 146 26.09 6.79 21.10
C PRO A 146 24.91 7.49 20.42
N SER A 147 25.15 8.10 19.26
CA SER A 147 24.14 8.82 18.47
C SER A 147 23.00 7.94 17.93
N LEU A 148 23.19 6.62 17.85
CA LEU A 148 22.16 5.67 17.38
C LEU A 148 21.50 4.92 18.54
N ASN A 149 22.24 4.70 19.63
CA ASN A 149 21.78 3.89 20.75
C ASN A 149 20.65 4.58 21.55
N GLU A 150 20.63 5.91 21.58
CA GLU A 150 19.59 6.70 22.25
C GLU A 150 18.32 6.89 21.41
N ILE A 151 18.34 6.51 20.13
CA ILE A 151 17.21 6.76 19.22
C ILE A 151 16.09 5.76 19.45
N GLN A 152 14.91 6.28 19.77
CA GLN A 152 13.68 5.51 19.91
C GLN A 152 12.56 6.08 19.03
N PHE A 153 11.71 5.18 18.55
CA PHE A 153 10.49 5.48 17.82
C PHE A 153 9.29 5.21 18.72
N LEU A 154 8.80 6.26 19.38
CA LEU A 154 7.60 6.16 20.21
C LEU A 154 6.34 5.95 19.35
N PRO A 155 5.33 5.24 19.87
CA PRO A 155 4.05 5.10 19.19
C PRO A 155 3.41 6.46 18.88
N ASN A 156 2.84 6.60 17.69
CA ASN A 156 2.17 7.80 17.19
C ASN A 156 3.03 9.09 17.22
N ALA A 157 4.36 8.96 17.25
CA ALA A 157 5.24 10.11 17.30
C ALA A 157 5.06 11.02 16.07
N ASN A 158 5.15 12.34 16.28
CA ASN A 158 4.99 13.30 15.20
C ASN A 158 6.27 13.39 14.38
N ARG A 159 6.19 12.94 13.14
CA ARG A 159 7.32 12.95 12.20
C ARG A 159 7.96 14.33 12.00
N LYS A 160 7.21 15.42 12.14
CA LYS A 160 7.76 16.78 11.98
C LYS A 160 8.89 17.09 12.97
N ASN A 161 8.93 16.37 14.09
CA ASN A 161 9.92 16.57 15.15
C ASN A 161 11.13 15.65 15.01
N PHE A 162 11.22 14.87 13.93
CA PHE A 162 12.26 13.85 13.79
C PHE A 162 13.58 14.46 13.33
N THR A 163 14.67 13.95 13.89
CA THR A 163 16.02 14.28 13.45
C THR A 163 16.33 13.64 12.10
N ARG A 164 17.35 14.14 11.41
CA ARG A 164 17.84 13.55 10.15
C ARG A 164 18.22 12.08 10.30
N ILE A 165 18.73 11.68 11.46
CA ILE A 165 19.12 10.30 11.74
C ILE A 165 17.88 9.41 11.84
N GLN A 166 16.82 9.85 12.54
CA GLN A 166 15.54 9.14 12.60
C GLN A 166 14.91 8.98 11.21
N ASP A 167 14.95 10.02 10.37
CA ASP A 167 14.45 9.91 9.00
C ASP A 167 15.27 8.92 8.16
N SER A 168 16.60 8.90 8.35
CA SER A 168 17.48 7.97 7.64
C SER A 168 17.20 6.50 8.04
N ILE A 169 16.95 6.26 9.32
CA ILE A 169 16.58 4.92 9.82
C ILE A 169 15.24 4.49 9.24
N LEU A 170 14.20 5.33 9.34
CA LEU A 170 12.90 5.00 8.76
C LEU A 170 12.95 4.83 7.24
N GLY A 171 13.75 5.65 6.55
CA GLY A 171 14.00 5.51 5.12
C GLY A 171 14.67 4.18 4.77
N SER A 172 15.60 3.70 5.61
CA SER A 172 16.21 2.38 5.45
C SER A 172 15.19 1.25 5.62
N ILE A 173 14.36 1.32 6.67
CA ILE A 173 13.27 0.35 6.90
C ILE A 173 12.31 0.36 5.72
N TYR A 174 11.87 1.53 5.27
CA TYR A 174 11.01 1.71 4.10
C TYR A 174 11.61 1.06 2.85
N ASN A 175 12.87 1.34 2.55
CA ASN A 175 13.54 0.79 1.37
C ASN A 175 13.63 -0.74 1.41
N GLN A 176 13.87 -1.31 2.59
CA GLN A 176 13.90 -2.77 2.75
C GLN A 176 12.51 -3.36 2.58
N LEU A 177 11.49 -2.77 3.22
CA LEU A 177 10.10 -3.23 3.12
C LEU A 177 9.58 -3.14 1.68
N SER A 178 9.78 -2.00 1.01
CA SER A 178 9.28 -1.76 -0.34
C SER A 178 9.94 -2.65 -1.41
N LYS A 179 11.17 -3.11 -1.19
CA LYS A 179 11.90 -3.93 -2.18
C LYS A 179 11.62 -5.42 -2.04
N SER A 180 11.49 -5.93 -0.81
CA SER A 180 11.47 -7.38 -0.58
C SER A 180 10.29 -7.89 0.25
N SER A 181 9.64 -7.03 1.04
CA SER A 181 8.70 -7.49 2.08
C SER A 181 7.25 -7.14 1.77
N LEU A 182 6.98 -6.02 1.09
CA LEU A 182 5.63 -5.56 0.77
C LEU A 182 5.35 -5.75 -0.72
N SER A 183 4.35 -6.56 -1.04
CA SER A 183 3.78 -6.66 -2.38
C SER A 183 2.29 -6.37 -2.34
N VAL A 184 1.84 -5.56 -3.29
CA VAL A 184 0.43 -5.17 -3.42
C VAL A 184 0.02 -5.50 -4.84
N LEU A 185 -0.95 -6.40 -4.97
CA LEU A 185 -1.37 -6.97 -6.24
C LEU A 185 -2.89 -6.91 -6.36
N GLN A 186 -3.35 -6.55 -7.55
CA GLN A 186 -4.75 -6.71 -7.93
C GLN A 186 -4.85 -8.03 -8.70
N LYS A 187 -5.50 -9.04 -8.11
CA LYS A 187 -5.50 -10.42 -8.64
C LYS A 187 -6.22 -10.52 -9.99
N ASP A 188 -7.26 -9.73 -10.18
CA ASP A 188 -8.00 -9.61 -11.44
C ASP A 188 -8.31 -8.13 -11.71
N LYS A 189 -8.00 -7.63 -12.91
CA LYS A 189 -8.30 -6.26 -13.32
C LYS A 189 -9.81 -5.97 -13.34
N LYS A 190 -10.64 -7.01 -13.48
CA LYS A 190 -12.11 -6.91 -13.43
C LYS A 190 -12.67 -7.02 -12.01
N ALA A 191 -11.92 -7.60 -11.07
CA ALA A 191 -12.32 -7.66 -9.68
C ALA A 191 -11.78 -6.44 -8.91
N SER A 192 -12.64 -5.75 -8.17
CA SER A 192 -12.25 -4.65 -7.28
C SER A 192 -11.59 -5.12 -5.98
N ILE A 193 -10.95 -6.30 -6.00
CA ILE A 193 -10.28 -6.90 -4.84
C ILE A 193 -8.78 -6.70 -4.98
N ILE A 194 -8.19 -6.02 -3.99
CA ILE A 194 -6.74 -5.82 -3.88
C ILE A 194 -6.23 -6.69 -2.74
N SER A 195 -5.10 -7.36 -2.98
CA SER A 195 -4.41 -8.18 -1.99
C SER A 195 -3.08 -7.53 -1.62
N VAL A 196 -2.85 -7.43 -0.31
CA VAL A 196 -1.63 -6.89 0.30
C VAL A 196 -0.94 -8.03 1.00
N ASP A 197 0.27 -8.33 0.54
CA ASP A 197 1.12 -9.38 1.08
C ASP A 197 2.32 -8.74 1.79
N VAL A 198 2.53 -9.15 3.03
CA VAL A 198 3.68 -8.75 3.84
C VAL A 198 4.47 -10.00 4.23
N ALA A 199 5.70 -10.08 3.76
CA ALA A 199 6.62 -11.19 3.97
C ALA A 199 7.75 -10.78 4.95
N SER A 200 7.95 -11.56 6.02
CA SER A 200 9.01 -11.32 7.01
C SER A 200 9.49 -12.60 7.66
N GLU A 201 10.69 -12.58 8.25
CA GLU A 201 11.21 -13.68 9.08
C GLU A 201 10.43 -13.85 10.38
N ASN A 202 9.74 -12.80 10.85
CA ASN A 202 8.93 -12.82 12.06
C ASN A 202 7.44 -12.84 11.70
N GLU A 203 6.77 -13.92 12.07
CA GLU A 203 5.35 -14.16 11.79
C GLU A 203 4.42 -13.07 12.36
N LEU A 204 4.66 -12.65 13.60
CA LEU A 204 3.86 -11.61 14.26
C LEU A 204 4.02 -10.27 13.55
N PHE A 205 5.24 -9.94 13.11
CA PHE A 205 5.49 -8.70 12.37
C PHE A 205 4.71 -8.67 11.06
N SER A 206 4.75 -9.75 10.26
CA SER A 206 4.03 -9.84 9.00
C SER A 206 2.54 -9.57 9.20
N LYS A 207 1.91 -10.21 10.19
CA LYS A 207 0.50 -10.01 10.50
C LYS A 207 0.20 -8.56 10.93
N VAL A 208 0.89 -8.09 11.97
CA VAL A 208 0.61 -6.77 12.58
C VAL A 208 0.84 -5.65 11.58
N PHE A 209 1.94 -5.70 10.84
CA PHE A 209 2.25 -4.67 9.85
C PHE A 209 1.23 -4.67 8.71
N CYS A 210 0.80 -5.85 8.23
CA CYS A 210 -0.22 -5.96 7.18
C CYS A 210 -1.57 -5.36 7.61
N GLU A 211 -2.06 -5.73 8.80
CA GLU A 211 -3.31 -5.21 9.36
C GLU A 211 -3.24 -3.70 9.63
N ALA A 212 -2.12 -3.22 10.19
CA ALA A 212 -1.92 -1.81 10.48
C ALA A 212 -1.84 -0.97 9.20
N LEU A 213 -1.15 -1.48 8.16
CA LEU A 213 -1.03 -0.80 6.86
C LEU A 213 -2.40 -0.66 6.20
N ALA A 214 -3.18 -1.74 6.16
CA ALA A 214 -4.54 -1.71 5.62
C ALA A 214 -5.44 -0.72 6.36
N LYS A 215 -5.32 -0.65 7.69
CA LYS A 215 -6.06 0.31 8.52
C LYS A 215 -5.65 1.76 8.24
N GLU A 216 -4.36 2.05 8.16
CA GLU A 216 -3.86 3.40 7.92
C GLU A 216 -4.18 3.90 6.51
N VAL A 217 -3.96 3.06 5.49
CA VAL A 217 -4.31 3.38 4.11
C VAL A 217 -5.84 3.53 3.99
N GLY A 218 -6.61 2.65 4.61
CA GLY A 218 -8.06 2.74 4.58
C GLY A 218 -8.59 4.03 5.23
N LYS A 219 -8.05 4.41 6.38
CA LYS A 219 -8.38 5.70 7.03
C LYS A 219 -8.01 6.88 6.15
N PHE A 220 -6.83 6.86 5.54
CA PHE A 220 -6.38 7.92 4.64
C PHE A 220 -7.29 8.05 3.41
N TYR A 221 -7.67 6.92 2.81
CA TYR A 221 -8.56 6.85 1.66
C TYR A 221 -9.93 7.45 1.98
N VAL A 222 -10.60 6.96 3.03
CA VAL A 222 -11.92 7.45 3.47
C VAL A 222 -11.86 8.95 3.79
N THR A 223 -10.84 9.39 4.52
CA THR A 223 -10.68 10.79 4.92
C THR A 223 -10.48 11.69 3.71
N THR A 224 -9.66 11.27 2.74
CA THR A 224 -9.31 12.11 1.59
C THR A 224 -10.44 12.16 0.58
N LYS A 225 -11.09 11.03 0.29
CA LYS A 225 -12.23 10.96 -0.63
C LYS A 225 -13.44 11.75 -0.12
N SER A 226 -13.78 11.63 1.18
CA SER A 226 -14.91 12.35 1.78
C SER A 226 -14.61 13.80 2.20
N LYS A 227 -13.35 14.27 2.08
CA LYS A 227 -12.92 15.57 2.62
C LYS A 227 -13.73 16.74 2.06
N LYS A 228 -13.97 16.76 0.75
CA LYS A 228 -14.65 17.86 0.07
C LYS A 228 -16.13 17.93 0.48
N ALA A 229 -16.84 16.81 0.42
CA ALA A 229 -18.23 16.74 0.88
C ALA A 229 -18.36 17.09 2.36
N ARG A 230 -17.41 16.66 3.21
CA ARG A 230 -17.42 17.00 4.64
C ARG A 230 -17.30 18.51 4.87
N ILE A 231 -16.33 19.16 4.22
CA ILE A 231 -16.16 20.62 4.33
C ILE A 231 -17.42 21.36 3.85
N ASN A 232 -18.03 20.91 2.74
CA ASN A 232 -19.24 21.54 2.24
C ASN A 232 -20.43 21.38 3.20
N MET A 233 -20.61 20.18 3.77
CA MET A 233 -21.63 19.91 4.78
C MET A 233 -21.39 20.74 6.05
N ASP A 234 -20.16 20.81 6.56
CA ASP A 234 -19.80 21.62 7.72
C ASP A 234 -20.14 23.10 7.46
N ILE A 235 -19.79 23.66 6.29
CA ILE A 235 -20.10 25.06 5.93
C ILE A 235 -21.62 25.30 5.93
N LEU A 236 -22.40 24.42 5.31
CA LEU A 236 -23.86 24.55 5.24
C LEU A 236 -24.50 24.45 6.63
N GLU A 237 -24.03 23.55 7.49
CA GLU A 237 -24.49 23.45 8.87
C GLU A 237 -24.21 24.76 9.65
N HIS A 238 -23.01 25.33 9.53
CA HIS A 238 -22.68 26.61 10.17
C HIS A 238 -23.53 27.78 9.63
N GLN A 239 -23.86 27.78 8.33
CA GLN A 239 -24.74 28.78 7.71
C GLN A 239 -26.19 28.64 8.21
N VAL A 240 -26.71 27.42 8.31
CA VAL A 240 -28.04 27.14 8.87
C VAL A 240 -28.14 27.69 10.29
N ASP A 241 -27.15 27.43 11.14
CA ASP A 241 -27.15 27.91 12.53
C ASP A 241 -27.05 29.44 12.60
N SER A 242 -26.26 30.05 11.71
CA SER A 242 -26.12 31.50 11.65
C SER A 242 -27.41 32.19 11.22
N ILE A 243 -28.08 31.69 10.17
CA ILE A 243 -29.36 32.24 9.71
C ILE A 243 -30.48 31.96 10.71
N ARG A 244 -30.47 30.82 11.40
CA ARG A 244 -31.43 30.53 12.48
C ARG A 244 -31.29 31.54 13.63
N ARG A 245 -30.06 31.88 14.02
CA ARG A 245 -29.82 32.92 15.03
C ARG A 245 -30.30 34.29 14.58
N GLU A 246 -30.02 34.67 13.32
CA GLU A 246 -30.48 35.94 12.77
C GLU A 246 -32.02 36.01 12.66
N LEU A 247 -32.67 34.91 12.27
CA LEU A 247 -34.12 34.78 12.25
C LEU A 247 -34.72 35.00 13.65
N ASN A 248 -34.16 34.36 14.67
CA ASN A 248 -34.60 34.54 16.05
C ASN A 248 -34.43 35.99 16.54
N GLY A 249 -33.33 36.65 16.14
CA GLY A 249 -33.08 38.06 16.38
C GLY A 249 -34.09 38.97 15.66
N ALA A 250 -34.44 38.66 14.40
CA ALA A 250 -35.44 39.38 13.64
C ALA A 250 -36.84 39.23 14.24
N ILE A 251 -37.23 38.01 14.66
CA ILE A 251 -38.51 37.74 15.36
C ILE A 251 -38.62 38.56 16.64
N THR A 252 -37.56 38.56 17.46
CA THR A 252 -37.50 39.38 18.68
C THR A 252 -37.59 40.88 18.34
N GLY A 253 -36.92 41.30 17.27
CA GLY A 253 -36.99 42.68 16.77
C GLY A 253 -38.38 43.11 16.31
N VAL A 254 -39.16 42.22 15.69
CA VAL A 254 -40.58 42.48 15.35
C VAL A 254 -41.39 42.71 16.63
N ALA A 255 -41.23 41.85 17.64
CA ALA A 255 -41.95 42.00 18.92
C ALA A 255 -41.66 43.34 19.58
N ILE A 256 -40.38 43.72 19.72
CA ILE A 256 -39.97 45.00 20.30
C ILE A 256 -40.52 46.19 19.49
N ALA A 257 -40.47 46.14 18.16
CA ALA A 257 -40.97 47.21 17.31
C ALA A 257 -42.51 47.36 17.42
N ASN A 258 -43.23 46.25 17.61
CA ASN A 258 -44.67 46.27 17.86
C ASN A 258 -44.99 46.89 19.22
N ASP A 259 -44.30 46.50 20.29
CA ASP A 259 -44.48 47.08 21.62
C ASP A 259 -44.24 48.60 21.62
N ASN A 260 -43.17 49.05 20.95
CA ASN A 260 -42.82 50.46 20.81
C ASN A 260 -43.84 51.28 19.98
N THR A 261 -44.75 50.63 19.26
CA THR A 261 -45.79 51.27 18.45
C THR A 261 -47.20 51.00 18.98
N PHE A 262 -47.30 50.53 20.23
CA PHE A 262 -48.57 50.33 20.90
C PHE A 262 -49.36 51.65 21.01
N ASN A 263 -50.66 51.59 20.69
CA ASN A 263 -51.57 52.76 20.67
C ASN A 263 -51.15 53.92 19.74
N LEU A 264 -50.43 53.62 18.66
CA LEU A 264 -50.01 54.63 17.68
C LEU A 264 -51.21 55.25 16.94
N ASN A 265 -51.21 56.59 16.81
CA ASN A 265 -52.15 57.31 15.96
C ASN A 265 -52.13 56.76 14.51
N PRO A 266 -53.28 56.32 13.96
CA PRO A 266 -53.39 55.78 12.59
C PRO A 266 -52.86 56.70 11.48
N ALA A 267 -52.78 58.02 11.70
CA ALA A 267 -52.25 58.97 10.75
C ALA A 267 -50.71 58.93 10.60
N LEU A 268 -49.98 58.28 11.52
CA LEU A 268 -48.51 58.29 11.58
C LEU A 268 -47.86 56.97 11.11
N ASN A 269 -48.20 56.50 9.90
CA ASN A 269 -47.72 55.22 9.36
C ASN A 269 -46.19 55.06 9.32
N VAL A 270 -45.43 56.15 9.20
CA VAL A 270 -43.94 56.12 9.19
C VAL A 270 -43.37 55.48 10.46
N ARG A 271 -44.07 55.60 11.61
CA ARG A 271 -43.63 55.00 12.87
C ARG A 271 -43.78 53.47 12.90
N ARG A 272 -44.59 52.88 12.00
CA ARG A 272 -44.73 51.42 11.84
C ARG A 272 -43.66 50.78 10.95
N THR A 273 -42.94 51.60 10.17
CA THR A 273 -41.91 51.13 9.23
C THR A 273 -40.87 50.20 9.86
N PRO A 274 -40.37 50.41 11.10
CA PRO A 274 -39.41 49.48 11.71
C PRO A 274 -39.97 48.06 11.92
N SER A 275 -41.23 47.92 12.34
CA SER A 275 -41.89 46.62 12.50
C SER A 275 -42.08 45.94 11.14
N ALA A 276 -42.60 46.68 10.14
CA ALA A 276 -42.76 46.17 8.79
C ALA A 276 -41.42 45.73 8.16
N ARG A 277 -40.34 46.49 8.36
CA ARG A 277 -39.00 46.13 7.89
C ARG A 277 -38.50 44.84 8.54
N ARG A 278 -38.61 44.71 9.87
CA ARG A 278 -38.22 43.48 10.57
C ARG A 278 -39.08 42.29 10.16
N GLN A 279 -40.35 42.50 9.82
CA GLN A 279 -41.22 41.46 9.28
C GLN A 279 -40.73 40.95 7.92
N VAL A 280 -40.25 41.85 7.05
CA VAL A 280 -39.60 41.46 5.79
C VAL A 280 -38.33 40.66 6.06
N ASP A 281 -37.51 41.07 7.03
CA ASP A 281 -36.31 40.33 7.43
C ASP A 281 -36.66 38.90 7.92
N VAL A 282 -37.73 38.75 8.70
CA VAL A 282 -38.24 37.42 9.13
C VAL A 282 -38.63 36.56 7.92
N GLN A 283 -39.37 37.12 6.95
CA GLN A 283 -39.76 36.39 5.74
C GLN A 283 -38.54 35.99 4.89
N ALA A 284 -37.60 36.91 4.68
CA ALA A 284 -36.38 36.66 3.94
C ALA A 284 -35.52 35.57 4.61
N ASN A 285 -35.28 35.69 5.91
CA ASN A 285 -34.50 34.72 6.68
C ASN A 285 -35.18 33.35 6.75
N THR A 286 -36.52 33.30 6.80
CA THR A 286 -37.27 32.03 6.76
C THR A 286 -37.10 31.32 5.41
N ALA A 287 -37.18 32.06 4.30
CA ALA A 287 -36.97 31.51 2.97
C ALA A 287 -35.52 30.99 2.79
N ILE A 288 -34.53 31.78 3.22
CA ILE A 288 -33.12 31.39 3.19
C ILE A 288 -32.89 30.14 4.05
N LEU A 289 -33.41 30.11 5.29
CA LEU A 289 -33.24 28.99 6.21
C LEU A 289 -33.83 27.70 5.62
N THR A 290 -35.01 27.78 5.00
CA THR A 290 -35.67 26.62 4.39
C THR A 290 -34.81 26.01 3.28
N GLU A 291 -34.24 26.84 2.41
CA GLU A 291 -33.35 26.37 1.35
C GLU A 291 -32.03 25.82 1.91
N LEU A 292 -31.42 26.51 2.88
CA LEU A 292 -30.17 26.04 3.50
C LEU A 292 -30.33 24.70 4.22
N VAL A 293 -31.44 24.47 4.92
CA VAL A 293 -31.72 23.18 5.57
C VAL A 293 -31.85 22.07 4.52
N LYS A 294 -32.56 22.33 3.42
CA LYS A 294 -32.66 21.37 2.31
C LYS A 294 -31.28 21.05 1.71
N GLN A 295 -30.46 22.07 1.48
CA GLN A 295 -29.10 21.89 0.97
C GLN A 295 -28.19 21.14 1.96
N ALA A 296 -28.31 21.40 3.27
CA ALA A 296 -27.56 20.70 4.30
C ALA A 296 -27.94 19.20 4.37
N GLU A 297 -29.22 18.86 4.27
CA GLU A 297 -29.67 17.46 4.22
C GLU A 297 -29.20 16.75 2.94
N LEU A 298 -29.25 17.43 1.79
CA LEU A 298 -28.65 16.92 0.56
C LEU A 298 -27.14 16.72 0.71
N ALA A 299 -26.43 17.65 1.36
CA ALA A 299 -25.00 17.54 1.62
C ALA A 299 -24.65 16.36 2.55
N LYS A 300 -25.49 16.07 3.57
CA LYS A 300 -25.36 14.86 4.40
C LYS A 300 -25.52 13.59 3.59
N VAL A 301 -26.51 13.55 2.69
CA VAL A 301 -26.70 12.40 1.78
C VAL A 301 -25.50 12.24 0.86
N THR A 302 -25.01 13.33 0.27
CA THR A 302 -23.80 13.33 -0.58
C THR A 302 -22.58 12.84 0.20
N LEU A 303 -22.37 13.30 1.44
CA LEU A 303 -21.28 12.83 2.29
C LEU A 303 -21.38 11.32 2.54
N ARG A 304 -22.58 10.79 2.79
CA ARG A 304 -22.79 9.34 2.95
C ARG A 304 -22.48 8.57 1.67
N LYS A 305 -22.82 9.11 0.50
CA LYS A 305 -22.50 8.50 -0.81
C LYS A 305 -21.02 8.55 -1.15
N GLU A 306 -20.36 9.68 -0.87
CA GLU A 306 -18.93 9.88 -1.16
C GLU A 306 -18.00 9.26 -0.12
N THR A 307 -18.52 8.83 1.04
CA THR A 307 -17.73 8.12 2.06
C THR A 307 -17.64 6.66 1.63
N PRO A 308 -16.48 6.21 1.12
CA PRO A 308 -16.35 4.87 0.58
C PRO A 308 -16.32 3.83 1.70
N LEU A 309 -16.94 2.68 1.47
CA LEU A 309 -16.82 1.54 2.38
C LEU A 309 -15.68 0.64 1.92
N ILE A 310 -14.61 0.59 2.71
CA ILE A 310 -13.52 -0.38 2.49
C ILE A 310 -13.89 -1.66 3.25
N GLN A 311 -14.26 -2.70 2.50
CA GLN A 311 -14.60 -3.98 3.09
C GLN A 311 -13.36 -4.86 3.11
N VAL A 312 -12.87 -5.17 4.31
CA VAL A 312 -11.83 -6.19 4.47
C VAL A 312 -12.48 -7.54 4.24
N VAL A 313 -12.09 -8.22 3.16
CA VAL A 313 -12.62 -9.53 2.77
C VAL A 313 -11.94 -10.60 3.60
N ASP A 314 -10.61 -10.66 3.50
CA ASP A 314 -9.79 -11.66 4.18
C ASP A 314 -8.78 -10.98 5.09
N ARG A 315 -8.61 -11.53 6.30
CA ARG A 315 -7.61 -11.08 7.28
C ARG A 315 -6.59 -12.18 7.52
N PRO A 316 -5.31 -11.82 7.75
CA PRO A 316 -4.28 -12.80 8.09
C PRO A 316 -4.55 -13.42 9.47
N ILE A 317 -4.85 -14.71 9.50
CA ILE A 317 -5.01 -15.51 10.72
C ILE A 317 -3.73 -16.28 11.02
N LEU A 318 -3.40 -16.43 12.31
CA LEU A 318 -2.24 -17.23 12.72
C LEU A 318 -2.65 -18.73 12.81
N PRO A 319 -1.76 -19.67 12.48
CA PRO A 319 -0.41 -19.48 11.95
C PRO A 319 -0.38 -19.10 10.45
N LEU A 320 0.59 -18.29 10.05
CA LEU A 320 0.77 -17.84 8.66
C LEU A 320 1.40 -18.92 7.77
N ALA A 321 1.18 -18.79 6.46
CA ALA A 321 1.85 -19.60 5.46
C ALA A 321 3.37 -19.39 5.57
N LYS A 322 4.10 -20.48 5.82
CA LYS A 322 5.56 -20.49 5.95
C LYS A 322 6.19 -20.98 4.64
N GLU A 323 6.96 -20.13 3.99
CA GLU A 323 7.81 -20.51 2.88
C GLU A 323 9.20 -20.86 3.41
N LYS A 324 9.61 -22.12 3.19
CA LYS A 324 10.94 -22.62 3.53
C LYS A 324 11.62 -23.13 2.28
N PHE A 325 12.93 -22.90 2.19
CA PHE A 325 13.73 -23.58 1.20
C PHE A 325 13.75 -25.07 1.53
N GLY A 326 13.03 -25.87 0.73
CA GLY A 326 12.84 -27.30 1.01
C GLY A 326 14.18 -28.03 1.06
N LYS A 327 14.37 -28.88 2.07
CA LYS A 327 15.60 -29.67 2.27
C LYS A 327 15.99 -30.43 1.00
N LEU A 328 15.01 -31.04 0.35
CA LEU A 328 15.20 -31.78 -0.90
C LEU A 328 15.62 -30.86 -2.06
N LYS A 329 15.02 -29.67 -2.19
CA LYS A 329 15.42 -28.67 -3.20
C LYS A 329 16.87 -28.24 -2.99
N GLY A 330 17.31 -28.08 -1.73
CA GLY A 330 18.70 -27.74 -1.41
C GLY A 330 19.71 -28.83 -1.73
N ILE A 331 19.40 -30.09 -1.43
CA ILE A 331 20.27 -31.22 -1.80
C ILE A 331 20.40 -31.32 -3.31
N ILE A 332 19.28 -31.28 -4.04
CA ILE A 332 19.27 -31.45 -5.50
C ILE A 332 19.99 -30.29 -6.18
N LEU A 333 19.67 -29.03 -5.85
CA LEU A 333 20.37 -27.88 -6.44
C LEU A 333 21.85 -27.88 -6.07
N GLY A 334 22.19 -28.10 -4.80
CA GLY A 334 23.59 -28.10 -4.35
C GLY A 334 24.42 -29.20 -5.02
N GLY A 335 23.85 -30.40 -5.16
CA GLY A 335 24.51 -31.52 -5.83
C GLY A 335 24.69 -31.30 -7.33
N ILE A 336 23.66 -30.79 -8.03
CA ILE A 336 23.75 -30.47 -9.46
C ILE A 336 24.76 -29.36 -9.70
N LEU A 337 24.74 -28.29 -8.91
CA LEU A 337 25.62 -27.14 -9.09
C LEU A 337 27.08 -27.50 -8.86
N ALA A 338 27.38 -28.25 -7.79
CA ALA A 338 28.73 -28.74 -7.51
C ALA A 338 29.21 -29.76 -8.55
N GLY A 339 28.34 -30.69 -8.96
CA GLY A 339 28.61 -31.64 -10.02
C GLY A 339 28.98 -30.94 -11.33
N PHE A 340 28.16 -29.96 -11.74
CA PHE A 340 28.39 -29.14 -12.94
C PHE A 340 29.72 -28.38 -12.87
N LEU A 341 30.00 -27.69 -11.76
CA LEU A 341 31.27 -26.98 -11.56
C LEU A 341 32.48 -27.92 -11.63
N THR A 342 32.37 -29.14 -11.11
CA THR A 342 33.47 -30.12 -11.21
C THR A 342 33.65 -30.68 -12.62
N VAL A 343 32.57 -30.94 -13.36
CA VAL A 343 32.67 -31.34 -14.77
C VAL A 343 33.36 -30.24 -15.57
N PHE A 344 32.94 -28.98 -15.36
CA PHE A 344 33.53 -27.82 -16.01
C PHE A 344 35.02 -27.65 -15.69
N PHE A 345 35.40 -27.79 -14.41
CA PHE A 345 36.80 -27.75 -13.99
C PHE A 345 37.64 -28.87 -14.61
N LEU A 346 37.12 -30.09 -14.68
CA LEU A 346 37.81 -31.24 -15.29
C LEU A 346 38.01 -31.05 -16.80
N VAL A 347 37.04 -30.46 -17.48
CA VAL A 347 37.12 -30.09 -18.90
C VAL A 347 38.22 -29.07 -19.14
N ILE A 348 38.22 -27.96 -18.38
CA ILE A 348 39.26 -26.91 -18.50
C ILE A 348 40.65 -27.48 -18.24
N ARG A 349 40.79 -28.28 -17.18
CA ARG A 349 42.07 -28.90 -16.83
C ARG A 349 42.58 -29.81 -17.95
N ARG A 350 41.70 -30.54 -18.62
CA ARG A 350 42.07 -31.39 -19.75
C ARG A 350 42.53 -30.55 -20.95
N ILE A 351 41.81 -29.49 -21.30
CA ILE A 351 42.20 -28.59 -22.40
C ILE A 351 43.56 -27.95 -22.11
N LEU A 352 43.80 -27.49 -20.87
CA LEU A 352 45.08 -26.91 -20.48
C LEU A 352 46.24 -27.91 -20.58
N ASN A 353 46.01 -29.17 -20.21
CA ASN A 353 47.00 -30.25 -20.36
C ASN A 353 47.21 -30.71 -21.81
N GLU A 354 46.29 -30.40 -22.72
CA GLU A 354 46.45 -30.66 -24.17
C GLU A 354 47.14 -29.49 -24.89
N MET A 355 47.20 -28.30 -24.27
CA MET A 355 47.88 -27.09 -24.80
C MET A 355 49.31 -26.88 -24.26
N VAL A 356 49.67 -27.54 -23.15
CA VAL A 356 51.03 -27.59 -22.59
C VAL A 356 51.66 -28.90 -23.01
#